data_AF-A0A1G7WH67-F1
#
_entry.id   AF-A0A1G7WH67-F1
#
_cell.length_a   1.000
_cell.length_b   1.000
_cell.length_c   1.000
_cell.angle_alpha   90.00
_cell.angle_beta   90.00
_cell.angle_gamma   90.00
#
_symmetry.space_group_name_H-M   'P 1'
#
loop_
_entity.id
_entity.type
_entity.pdbx_description
1 polymer ?
#
loop_
_entity_poly.entity_id
_entity_poly.type
_entity_poly.pdbx_seq_one_letter_code
_entity_poly.pdbx_strand_id
1 'polypeptide(L)'
;KRKARERLTSERGLMHRSKRPIEPEAVFGQMKYNMQYKRFRHFGKGKVTMDFAFFAIAFDIKKMAAVMRKQAQNGLSKAVFIPIYRLYNAKCGFVGACDRFYIKKAA
;
A
#
# COMPACT_ATOMS: atom_id res chain seq x y z
N LYS A 1 -9.51 -5.09 36.35
CA LYS A 1 -9.37 -6.14 35.31
C LYS A 1 -10.68 -6.43 34.53
N ARG A 2 -11.86 -6.40 35.18
CA ARG A 2 -13.17 -6.64 34.54
C ARG A 2 -13.46 -5.75 33.30
N LYS A 3 -13.31 -4.43 33.45
CA LYS A 3 -13.49 -3.44 32.35
C LYS A 3 -12.61 -3.69 31.11
N ALA A 4 -11.42 -4.25 31.29
CA ALA A 4 -10.54 -4.57 30.16
C ALA A 4 -11.02 -5.82 29.41
N ARG A 5 -11.49 -6.83 30.14
CA ARG A 5 -12.09 -8.03 29.56
C ARG A 5 -13.35 -7.68 28.77
N GLU A 6 -14.26 -6.90 29.36
CA GLU A 6 -15.48 -6.42 28.71
C GLU A 6 -15.17 -5.69 27.39
N ARG A 7 -14.17 -4.81 27.36
CA ARG A 7 -13.76 -4.11 26.13
C ARG A 7 -13.15 -5.04 25.08
N LEU A 8 -12.40 -6.06 25.49
CA LEU A 8 -11.76 -7.02 24.58
C LEU A 8 -12.75 -8.03 23.99
N THR A 9 -13.75 -8.45 24.76
CA THR A 9 -14.79 -9.41 24.33
C THR A 9 -16.02 -8.74 23.73
N SER A 10 -16.13 -7.41 23.80
CA SER A 10 -17.14 -6.67 23.04
C SER A 10 -16.96 -6.90 21.53
N GLU A 11 -18.05 -6.78 20.78
CA GLU A 11 -18.03 -6.91 19.31
C GLU A 11 -16.99 -5.98 18.66
N ARG A 12 -16.90 -4.73 19.15
CA ARG A 12 -15.88 -3.77 18.72
C ARG A 12 -14.45 -4.24 19.04
N GLY A 13 -14.25 -4.86 20.20
CA GLY A 13 -12.97 -5.43 20.61
C GLY A 13 -12.52 -6.61 19.74
N LEU A 14 -13.47 -7.46 19.34
CA LEU A 14 -13.23 -8.58 18.42
C LEU A 14 -12.92 -8.07 17.01
N MET A 15 -13.68 -7.12 16.49
CA MET A 15 -13.40 -6.47 15.20
C MET A 15 -11.99 -5.86 15.18
N HIS A 16 -11.62 -5.10 16.22
CA HIS A 16 -10.29 -4.52 16.33
C HIS A 16 -9.19 -5.58 16.42
N ARG A 17 -9.47 -6.74 17.04
CA ARG A 17 -8.54 -7.88 17.09
C ARG A 17 -8.29 -8.45 15.71
N SER A 18 -9.33 -8.66 14.92
CA SER A 18 -9.21 -9.19 13.56
C SER A 18 -8.44 -8.24 12.64
N LYS A 19 -8.51 -6.92 12.86
CA LYS A 19 -7.82 -5.91 12.05
C LYS A 19 -6.36 -5.66 12.44
N ARG A 20 -5.87 -6.16 13.59
CA ARG A 20 -4.50 -5.90 14.07
C ARG A 20 -3.40 -6.27 13.05
N PRO A 21 -3.47 -7.45 12.39
CA PRO A 21 -2.42 -7.85 11.46
C PRO A 21 -2.29 -6.89 10.27
N ILE A 22 -3.41 -6.30 9.85
CA ILE A 22 -3.51 -5.51 8.63
C ILE A 22 -3.14 -4.04 8.88
N GLU A 23 -3.68 -3.44 9.95
CA GLU A 23 -3.56 -2.00 10.19
C GLU A 23 -2.35 -1.67 11.08
N PRO A 24 -2.34 -1.97 12.40
CA PRO A 24 -1.23 -1.59 13.25
C PRO A 24 0.02 -2.45 13.07
N GLU A 25 -0.09 -3.78 12.97
CA GLU A 25 1.07 -4.67 12.98
C GLU A 25 1.91 -4.53 11.71
N ALA A 26 1.27 -4.40 10.53
CA ALA A 26 1.96 -4.16 9.27
C ALA A 26 2.76 -2.84 9.28
N VAL A 27 2.16 -1.76 9.78
CA VAL A 27 2.82 -0.44 9.87
C VAL A 27 4.02 -0.52 10.82
N PHE A 28 3.86 -1.11 12.01
CA PHE A 28 4.96 -1.26 12.96
C PHE A 28 6.05 -2.22 12.47
N GLY A 29 5.69 -3.25 11.70
CA GLY A 29 6.66 -4.12 11.02
C GLY A 29 7.52 -3.32 10.04
N GLN A 30 6.90 -2.52 9.17
CA GLN A 30 7.64 -1.67 8.24
C GLN A 30 8.52 -0.63 8.94
N MET A 31 8.03 -0.02 10.02
CA MET A 31 8.82 0.91 10.84
C MET A 31 10.10 0.24 11.36
N LYS A 32 9.98 -0.97 11.90
CA LYS A 32 11.11 -1.67 12.53
C LYS A 32 12.10 -2.24 11.51
N TYR A 33 11.62 -2.96 10.50
CA TYR A 33 12.49 -3.70 9.59
C TYR A 33 12.98 -2.85 8.41
N ASN A 34 12.09 -2.07 7.78
CA ASN A 34 12.44 -1.33 6.56
C ASN A 34 13.01 0.07 6.82
N MET A 35 12.64 0.69 7.95
CA MET A 35 13.11 2.03 8.33
C MET A 35 14.04 2.02 9.54
N GLN A 36 14.40 0.82 10.03
CA GLN A 36 15.30 0.61 11.17
C GLN A 36 14.89 1.37 12.45
N TYR A 37 13.61 1.71 12.60
CA TYR A 37 13.09 2.44 13.74
C TYR A 37 12.69 1.47 14.86
N LYS A 38 13.61 1.22 15.80
CA LYS A 38 13.46 0.19 16.84
C LYS A 38 12.77 0.69 18.12
N ARG A 39 12.95 1.96 18.51
CA ARG A 39 12.42 2.54 19.74
C ARG A 39 12.14 4.03 19.55
N PHE A 40 11.09 4.54 20.21
CA PHE A 40 10.86 5.97 20.32
C PHE A 40 12.03 6.66 21.03
N ARG A 41 12.52 7.75 20.45
CA ARG A 41 13.64 8.52 21.01
C ARG A 41 13.18 9.45 22.12
N HIS A 42 11.93 9.91 22.06
CA HIS A 42 11.39 10.84 23.04
C HIS A 42 10.62 10.13 24.16
N PHE A 43 10.72 10.72 25.36
CA PHE A 43 9.98 10.29 26.54
C PHE A 43 8.78 11.21 26.78
N GLY A 44 7.68 10.61 27.23
CA GLY A 44 6.42 11.30 27.50
C GLY A 44 5.40 11.16 26.36
N LYS A 45 4.12 11.02 26.74
CA LYS A 45 3.02 10.72 25.81
C LYS A 45 2.93 11.72 24.65
N GLY A 46 3.00 13.02 24.94
CA GLY A 46 2.90 14.05 23.90
C GLY A 46 4.01 13.98 22.85
N LYS A 47 5.24 13.72 23.27
CA LYS A 47 6.38 13.63 22.35
C LYS A 47 6.37 12.34 21.51
N VAL A 48 5.95 11.22 22.12
CA VAL A 48 5.74 9.96 21.39
C VAL A 48 4.61 10.09 20.35
N THR A 49 3.56 10.85 20.66
CA THR A 49 2.49 11.14 19.69
C THR A 49 3.00 11.97 18.51
N MET A 50 3.87 12.95 18.75
CA MET A 50 4.49 13.72 17.66
C MET A 50 5.37 12.83 16.77
N ASP A 51 6.20 11.95 17.36
CA ASP A 51 7.00 10.98 16.61
C ASP A 51 6.11 10.12 15.69
N PHE A 52 4.99 9.63 16.23
CA PHE A 52 4.02 8.85 15.47
C PHE A 52 3.35 9.66 14.34
N ALA A 53 3.03 10.94 14.57
CA ALA A 53 2.46 11.81 13.55
C ALA A 53 3.42 12.03 12.37
N PHE A 54 4.71 12.20 12.62
CA PHE A 54 5.72 12.27 11.56
C PHE A 54 5.78 11.00 10.72
N PHE A 55 5.69 9.83 11.36
CA PHE A 55 5.61 8.56 10.62
C PHE A 55 4.38 8.49 9.73
N ALA A 56 3.21 8.87 10.25
CA ALA A 56 1.97 8.86 9.48
C ALA A 56 2.09 9.71 8.21
N ILE A 57 2.59 10.96 8.34
CA ILE A 57 2.83 11.86 7.20
C ILE A 57 3.82 11.24 6.22
N ALA A 58 4.92 10.67 6.71
CA ALA A 58 5.92 10.03 5.85
C ALA A 58 5.33 8.82 5.08
N PHE A 59 4.48 8.03 5.71
CA PHE A 59 3.80 6.90 5.07
C PHE A 59 2.80 7.36 4.01
N ASP A 60 2.06 8.43 4.25
CA ASP A 60 1.11 8.99 3.28
C ASP A 60 1.83 9.51 2.04
N ILE A 61 2.94 10.24 2.21
CA ILE A 61 3.79 10.69 1.11
C ILE A 61 4.35 9.50 0.34
N LYS A 62 4.85 8.47 1.05
CA LYS A 62 5.38 7.25 0.44
C LYS A 62 4.31 6.50 -0.36
N LYS A 63 3.07 6.48 0.12
CA LYS A 63 1.93 5.89 -0.58
C LYS A 63 1.62 6.66 -1.86
N MET A 64 1.56 7.99 -1.80
CA MET A 64 1.34 8.83 -2.99
C MET A 64 2.45 8.63 -4.03
N ALA A 65 3.72 8.63 -3.62
CA ALA A 65 4.84 8.37 -4.52
C ALA A 65 4.78 6.96 -5.16
N ALA A 66 4.33 5.95 -4.43
CA ALA A 66 4.15 4.61 -4.98
C ALA A 66 3.03 4.56 -6.04
N VAL A 67 1.92 5.27 -5.81
CA VAL A 67 0.81 5.40 -6.77
C VAL A 67 1.30 6.08 -8.06
N MET A 68 1.99 7.21 -7.94
CA MET A 68 2.54 7.95 -9.09
C MET A 68 3.52 7.10 -9.90
N ARG A 69 4.42 6.35 -9.24
CA ARG A 69 5.35 5.44 -9.93
C ARG A 69 4.64 4.33 -10.70
N LYS A 70 3.59 3.72 -10.11
CA LYS A 70 2.78 2.71 -10.80
C LYS A 70 2.06 3.29 -12.02
N GLN A 71 1.50 4.49 -11.89
CA GLN A 71 0.87 5.19 -13.02
C GLN A 71 1.87 5.50 -14.12
N ALA A 72 3.06 5.99 -13.78
CA ALA A 72 4.14 6.24 -14.74
C ALA A 72 4.60 4.95 -15.45
N GLN A 73 4.79 3.85 -14.71
CA GLN A 73 5.14 2.54 -15.31
C GLN A 73 4.02 2.01 -16.22
N ASN A 74 2.75 2.19 -15.84
CA ASN A 74 1.61 1.80 -16.66
C ASN A 74 1.48 2.69 -17.91
N GLY A 75 1.83 3.98 -17.81
CA GLY A 75 1.89 4.89 -18.95
C GLY A 75 3.02 4.52 -19.91
N LEU A 76 4.21 4.24 -19.39
CA LEU A 76 5.38 3.82 -20.18
C LEU A 76 5.17 2.46 -20.84
N SER A 77 4.61 1.48 -20.12
CA SER A 77 4.32 0.16 -20.69
C SER A 77 3.28 0.26 -21.81
N LYS A 78 2.25 1.10 -21.67
CA LYS A 78 1.32 1.42 -22.75
C LYS A 78 2.02 2.12 -23.92
N ALA A 79 2.81 3.15 -23.64
CA ALA A 79 3.48 3.95 -24.68
C ALA A 79 4.54 3.17 -25.47
N VAL A 80 5.17 2.15 -24.88
CA VAL A 80 6.18 1.32 -25.56
C VAL A 80 5.54 0.08 -26.18
N PHE A 81 4.68 -0.63 -25.45
CA PHE A 81 4.14 -1.91 -25.90
C PHE A 81 3.03 -1.75 -26.93
N ILE A 82 2.14 -0.76 -26.81
CA ILE A 82 1.06 -0.52 -27.78
C ILE A 82 1.59 -0.26 -29.20
N PRO A 83 2.55 0.65 -29.44
CA PRO A 83 3.05 0.87 -30.81
C PRO A 83 3.83 -0.32 -31.38
N ILE A 84 4.63 -1.02 -30.56
CA ILE A 84 5.35 -2.24 -31.00
C ILE A 84 4.35 -3.33 -31.38
N TYR A 85 3.36 -3.58 -30.52
CA TYR A 85 2.35 -4.61 -30.73
C TYR A 85 1.41 -4.26 -31.89
N ARG A 86 1.07 -2.98 -32.08
CA ARG A 86 0.29 -2.50 -33.22
C ARG A 86 1.04 -2.66 -34.54
N LEU A 87 2.35 -2.39 -34.56
CA LEU A 87 3.20 -2.62 -35.74
C LEU A 87 3.33 -4.11 -36.08
N TYR A 88 3.45 -4.97 -35.06
CA TYR A 88 3.49 -6.42 -35.24
C TYR A 88 2.16 -6.95 -35.81
N ASN A 89 1.00 -6.55 -35.26
CA ASN A 89 -0.31 -6.96 -35.78
C ASN A 89 -0.60 -6.41 -37.18
N ALA A 90 -0.13 -5.18 -37.50
CA ALA A 90 -0.27 -4.61 -38.85
C ALA A 90 0.52 -5.40 -39.90
N LYS A 91 1.66 -6.00 -39.53
CA LYS A 91 2.43 -6.89 -40.42
C LYS A 91 1.83 -8.29 -40.55
N CYS A 92 1.18 -8.79 -39.49
CA CYS A 92 0.66 -10.16 -39.45
C CYS A 92 -0.84 -10.29 -39.76
N GLY A 93 -1.55 -9.19 -40.04
CA GLY A 93 -2.95 -9.22 -40.52
C GLY A 93 -4.01 -9.68 -39.51
N PHE A 94 -3.69 -9.77 -38.21
CA PHE A 94 -4.58 -10.32 -37.19
C PHE A 94 -5.39 -9.19 -36.50
N VAL A 95 -6.58 -8.89 -37.02
CA VAL A 95 -7.49 -7.89 -36.41
C VAL A 95 -8.43 -8.61 -35.44
N GLY A 96 -8.12 -8.55 -34.15
CA GLY A 96 -9.10 -8.79 -33.09
C GLY A 96 -8.80 -9.96 -32.16
N ALA A 97 -8.20 -9.68 -31.00
CA ALA A 97 -8.45 -10.40 -29.74
C ALA A 97 -7.61 -9.87 -28.54
N CYS A 98 -6.45 -9.27 -28.77
CA CYS A 98 -5.47 -9.11 -27.69
C CYS A 98 -5.66 -7.92 -26.73
N ASP A 99 -6.49 -6.93 -27.07
CA ASP A 99 -6.66 -5.75 -26.20
C ASP A 99 -7.35 -6.07 -24.85
N ARG A 100 -8.06 -7.19 -24.75
CA ARG A 100 -8.78 -7.60 -23.53
C ARG A 100 -7.88 -8.20 -22.46
N PHE A 101 -6.69 -8.72 -22.81
CA PHE A 101 -5.83 -9.45 -21.88
C PHE A 101 -5.00 -8.51 -20.99
N TYR A 102 -4.60 -7.34 -21.49
CA TYR A 102 -3.74 -6.40 -20.75
C TYR A 102 -4.50 -5.53 -19.73
N ILE A 103 -5.80 -5.27 -19.94
CA ILE A 103 -6.59 -4.44 -19.02
C ILE A 103 -6.83 -5.15 -17.68
N LYS A 104 -7.00 -6.48 -17.67
CA LYS A 104 -7.28 -7.26 -16.45
C LYS A 104 -6.11 -7.39 -15.48
N LYS A 105 -4.86 -7.14 -15.91
CA LYS A 105 -3.67 -7.25 -15.03
C LYS A 105 -3.36 -5.94 -14.29
N ALA A 106 -4.08 -4.86 -14.62
CA ALA A 106 -3.87 -3.50 -14.10
C ALA A 106 -5.00 -3.01 -13.18
N ALA A 107 -6.04 -3.81 -12.95
CA ALA A 107 -7.15 -3.52 -12.03
C ALA A 107 -6.95 -4.21 -10.68
#